data_AF-A0A372RI51-F1
#
_entry.id   AF-A0A372RI51-F1
#
_cell.length_a   1.000
_cell.length_b   1.000
_cell.length_c   1.000
_cell.angle_alpha   90.00
_cell.angle_beta   90.00
_cell.angle_gamma   90.00
#
_symmetry.space_group_name_H-M   'P 1'
#
loop_
_entity.id
_entity.type
_entity.pdbx_description
1 polymer ?
#
loop_
_entity_poly.entity_id
_entity_poly.type
_entity_poly.pdbx_seq_one_letter_code
_entity_poly.pdbx_strand_id
1 'polypeptide(L)'
;MNWIITNLIQDLKKKWSRITASKYTVFFILVSVAQALVLIYLQFRILQRNGNSLLKMYKSSKLNGAEIVEKCYDEQFLSLYVLTMENLMFIFFYFFQLYFCFNAIFHRNTIQIITIASINLAFIFIGIMQLFEVGTTSNDFRISCPGLEFYPRFEKFEIFFIVALAILAMIMGYLSHKLYRQFGWAIYKEFGSDVKMQS
;
A
#
# COMPACT_ATOMS: atom_id res chain seq x y z
N MET A 1 -32.12 9.66 19.85
CA MET A 1 -30.92 8.85 20.13
C MET A 1 -31.11 7.37 19.80
N ASN A 2 -32.22 6.73 20.23
CA ASN A 2 -32.47 5.29 20.00
C ASN A 2 -32.59 4.90 18.50
N TRP A 3 -33.22 5.74 17.67
CA TRP A 3 -33.39 5.50 16.23
C TRP A 3 -32.07 5.50 15.42
N ILE A 4 -31.12 6.36 15.80
CA ILE A 4 -29.80 6.45 15.14
C ILE A 4 -29.00 5.16 15.42
N ILE A 5 -29.05 4.68 16.66
CA ILE A 5 -28.34 3.47 17.08
C ILE A 5 -28.94 2.24 16.37
N THR A 6 -30.27 2.14 16.25
CA THR A 6 -30.92 1.02 15.55
C THR A 6 -30.57 0.97 14.07
N ASN A 7 -30.55 2.13 13.38
CA ASN A 7 -30.16 2.20 11.97
C ASN A 7 -28.69 1.81 11.77
N LEU A 8 -27.79 2.29 12.64
CA LEU A 8 -26.38 1.94 12.60
C LEU A 8 -26.17 0.43 12.77
N ILE A 9 -26.87 -0.20 13.73
CA ILE A 9 -26.79 -1.65 13.97
C ILE A 9 -27.30 -2.43 12.76
N GLN A 10 -28.41 -1.99 12.13
CA GLN A 10 -28.94 -2.64 10.92
C GLN A 10 -27.95 -2.54 9.75
N ASP A 11 -27.35 -1.37 9.54
CA ASP A 11 -26.34 -1.18 8.49
C ASP A 11 -25.08 -2.02 8.72
N LEU A 12 -24.61 -2.11 9.97
CA LEU A 12 -23.47 -2.96 10.33
C LEU A 12 -23.80 -4.44 10.11
N LYS A 13 -24.99 -4.91 10.51
CA LYS A 13 -25.44 -6.28 10.23
C LYS A 13 -25.49 -6.58 8.74
N LYS A 14 -25.97 -5.63 7.93
CA LYS A 14 -26.01 -5.76 6.46
C LYS A 14 -24.62 -5.79 5.84
N LYS A 15 -23.70 -4.96 6.31
CA LYS A 15 -22.29 -4.97 5.86
C LYS A 15 -21.61 -6.28 6.26
N TRP A 16 -21.84 -6.75 7.48
CA TRP A 16 -21.29 -8.01 7.97
C TRP A 16 -21.79 -9.21 7.15
N SER A 17 -23.10 -9.28 6.88
CA SER A 17 -23.66 -10.37 6.06
C SER A 17 -23.09 -10.38 4.63
N ARG A 18 -22.72 -9.22 4.08
CA ARG A 18 -22.03 -9.12 2.79
C ARG A 18 -20.58 -9.62 2.85
N ILE A 19 -19.85 -9.34 3.94
CA ILE A 19 -18.49 -9.88 4.14
C ILE A 19 -18.55 -11.40 4.26
N THR A 20 -19.49 -11.94 5.03
CA THR A 20 -19.63 -13.38 5.26
C THR A 20 -20.45 -14.10 4.19
N ALA A 21 -20.74 -13.46 3.05
CA ALA A 21 -21.58 -14.01 2.00
C ALA A 21 -20.94 -15.23 1.30
N SER A 22 -19.62 -15.25 1.15
CA SER A 22 -18.90 -16.41 0.62
C SER A 22 -17.54 -16.58 1.28
N LYS A 23 -16.96 -17.78 1.16
CA LYS A 23 -15.58 -18.03 1.61
C LYS A 23 -14.60 -17.05 0.94
N TYR A 24 -14.82 -16.72 -0.33
CA TYR A 24 -13.98 -15.80 -1.09
C TYR A 24 -14.06 -14.36 -0.60
N THR A 25 -15.25 -13.86 -0.21
CA THR A 25 -15.39 -12.50 0.33
C THR A 25 -14.69 -12.38 1.69
N VAL A 26 -14.80 -13.41 2.54
CA VAL A 26 -14.08 -13.46 3.82
C VAL A 26 -12.57 -13.49 3.59
N PHE A 27 -12.07 -14.39 2.75
CA PHE A 27 -10.63 -14.46 2.46
C PHE A 27 -10.09 -13.16 1.84
N PHE A 28 -10.84 -12.52 0.95
CA PHE A 28 -10.44 -11.25 0.36
C PHE A 28 -10.29 -10.13 1.40
N ILE A 29 -11.22 -10.04 2.35
CA ILE A 29 -11.12 -9.06 3.44
C ILE A 29 -9.96 -9.41 4.39
N LEU A 30 -9.81 -10.67 4.78
CA LEU A 30 -8.71 -11.09 5.66
C LEU A 30 -7.34 -10.83 5.02
N VAL A 31 -7.17 -11.19 3.75
CA VAL A 31 -5.92 -10.94 3.02
C VAL A 31 -5.69 -9.45 2.82
N SER A 32 -6.71 -8.64 2.51
CA SER A 32 -6.51 -7.19 2.36
C SER A 32 -6.12 -6.50 3.68
N VAL A 33 -6.70 -6.91 4.81
CA VAL A 33 -6.28 -6.44 6.14
C VAL A 33 -4.85 -6.87 6.45
N ALA A 34 -4.52 -8.15 6.24
CA ALA A 34 -3.16 -8.66 6.45
C ALA A 34 -2.14 -7.93 5.54
N GLN A 35 -2.49 -7.70 4.28
CA GLN A 35 -1.68 -6.96 3.33
C GLN A 35 -1.42 -5.53 3.81
N ALA A 36 -2.46 -4.81 4.21
CA ALA A 36 -2.30 -3.45 4.71
C ALA A 36 -1.40 -3.42 5.95
N LEU A 37 -1.63 -4.31 6.93
CA LEU A 37 -0.83 -4.36 8.16
C LEU A 37 0.65 -4.67 7.89
N VAL A 38 0.93 -5.70 7.09
CA VAL A 38 2.31 -6.12 6.77
C VAL A 38 3.04 -5.02 6.00
N LEU A 39 2.42 -4.48 4.95
CA LEU A 39 3.09 -3.52 4.07
C LEU A 39 3.24 -2.14 4.73
N ILE A 40 2.25 -1.68 5.52
CA ILE A 40 2.38 -0.46 6.31
C ILE A 40 3.49 -0.62 7.35
N TYR A 41 3.56 -1.77 8.04
CA TYR A 41 4.62 -2.02 9.01
C TYR A 41 6.01 -1.91 8.36
N LEU A 42 6.21 -2.55 7.21
CA LEU A 42 7.48 -2.50 6.49
C LEU A 42 7.82 -1.09 6.02
N GLN A 43 6.87 -0.40 5.40
CA GLN A 43 7.04 0.98 4.95
C GLN A 43 7.34 1.94 6.12
N PHE A 44 6.71 1.74 7.27
CA PHE A 44 7.00 2.52 8.48
C PHE A 44 8.43 2.29 8.99
N ARG A 45 8.93 1.05 8.95
CA ARG A 45 10.33 0.74 9.32
C ARG A 45 11.33 1.41 8.38
N ILE A 46 11.04 1.42 7.08
CA ILE A 46 11.85 2.10 6.06
C ILE A 46 11.81 3.62 6.30
N LEU A 47 10.62 4.19 6.49
CA LEU A 47 10.40 5.59 6.79
C LEU A 47 11.20 6.06 8.01
N GLN A 48 11.17 5.29 9.11
CA GLN A 48 11.92 5.62 10.32
C GLN A 48 13.42 5.65 10.06
N ARG A 49 13.96 4.73 9.25
CA ARG A 49 15.36 4.72 8.85
C ARG A 49 15.71 5.94 7.99
N ASN A 50 14.90 6.22 6.97
CA ASN A 50 15.13 7.32 6.03
C ASN A 50 15.02 8.68 6.74
N GLY A 51 13.98 8.88 7.57
CA GLY A 51 13.78 10.09 8.37
C GLY A 51 14.88 10.33 9.40
N ASN A 52 15.38 9.28 10.07
CA ASN A 52 16.52 9.42 10.98
C ASN A 52 17.80 9.83 10.24
N SER A 53 17.99 9.31 9.02
CA SER A 53 19.16 9.63 8.19
C SER A 53 19.08 11.09 7.69
N LEU A 54 17.90 11.52 7.25
CA LEU A 54 17.63 12.90 6.85
C LEU A 54 17.86 13.88 8.00
N LEU A 55 17.37 13.57 9.20
CA LEU A 55 17.55 14.41 10.38
C LEU A 55 19.02 14.53 10.79
N LYS A 56 19.79 13.43 10.71
CA LYS A 56 21.23 13.43 10.99
C LYS A 56 21.98 14.31 10.01
N MET A 57 21.66 14.23 8.72
CA MET A 57 22.29 15.05 7.69
C MET A 57 22.00 16.54 7.89
N TYR A 58 20.73 16.89 8.13
CA TYR A 58 20.33 18.26 8.41
C TYR A 58 21.06 18.83 9.64
N LYS A 59 21.16 18.05 10.73
CA LYS A 59 21.91 18.47 11.92
C LYS A 59 23.42 18.60 11.65
N SER A 60 24.01 17.67 10.90
CA SER A 60 25.44 17.69 10.58
C SER A 60 25.80 18.91 9.75
N SER A 61 25.02 19.24 8.71
CA SER A 61 25.21 20.45 7.90
C SER A 61 25.16 21.72 8.76
N LYS A 62 24.21 21.79 9.71
CA LYS A 62 24.09 22.95 10.60
C LYS A 62 25.20 23.09 11.66
N LEU A 63 25.79 21.98 12.13
CA LEU A 63 26.82 21.99 13.18
C LEU A 63 28.25 22.00 12.62
N ASN A 64 28.50 21.25 11.56
CA ASN A 64 29.81 21.09 10.96
C ASN A 64 29.87 21.94 9.69
N GLY A 65 30.38 23.17 9.80
CA GLY A 65 30.66 24.04 8.64
C GLY A 65 31.84 23.57 7.78
N ALA A 66 32.07 22.25 7.70
CA ALA A 66 33.09 21.66 6.86
C ALA A 66 32.55 21.55 5.43
N GLU A 67 33.32 22.01 4.45
CA GLU A 67 32.96 22.03 3.02
C GLU A 67 32.42 20.68 2.51
N ILE A 68 33.00 19.57 2.96
CA ILE A 68 32.57 18.21 2.59
C ILE A 68 31.12 17.92 3.06
N VAL A 69 30.74 18.41 4.24
CA VAL A 69 29.40 18.19 4.82
C VAL A 69 28.34 19.04 4.11
N GLU A 70 28.70 20.28 3.77
CA GLU A 70 27.83 21.19 3.01
C GLU A 70 27.58 20.65 1.60
N LYS A 71 28.64 20.23 0.90
CA LYS A 71 28.52 19.59 -0.42
C LYS A 71 27.66 18.32 -0.39
N CYS A 72 27.88 17.46 0.61
CA CYS A 72 27.05 16.28 0.83
C CYS A 72 25.56 16.63 1.00
N TYR A 73 25.26 17.67 1.79
CA TYR A 73 23.89 18.12 2.01
C TYR A 73 23.25 18.60 0.71
N ASP A 74 23.93 19.47 -0.05
CA ASP A 74 23.39 20.04 -1.29
C ASP A 74 23.13 18.98 -2.36
N GLU A 75 23.99 17.97 -2.47
CA GLU A 75 23.83 16.90 -3.47
C GLU A 75 22.76 15.87 -3.07
N GLN A 76 22.70 15.48 -1.79
CA GLN A 76 21.98 14.27 -1.38
C GLN A 76 20.70 14.51 -0.57
N PHE A 77 20.49 15.71 -0.02
CA PHE A 77 19.32 16.01 0.81
C PHE A 77 18.01 15.75 0.06
N LEU A 78 17.91 16.23 -1.19
CA LEU A 78 16.69 16.11 -1.98
C LEU A 78 16.35 14.65 -2.28
N SER A 79 17.35 13.84 -2.66
CA SER A 79 17.13 12.42 -2.95
C SER A 79 16.60 11.66 -1.74
N LEU A 80 17.20 11.85 -0.57
CA LEU A 80 16.75 11.20 0.66
C LEU A 80 15.39 11.72 1.14
N TYR A 81 15.10 13.01 0.92
CA TYR A 81 13.81 13.61 1.21
C TYR A 81 12.69 13.02 0.35
N VAL A 82 12.91 12.91 -0.97
CA VAL A 82 11.96 12.29 -1.91
C VAL A 82 11.67 10.85 -1.47
N LEU A 83 12.71 10.07 -1.20
CA LEU A 83 12.56 8.68 -0.76
C LEU A 83 11.75 8.56 0.54
N THR A 84 11.96 9.48 1.49
CA THR A 84 11.18 9.57 2.74
C THR A 84 9.71 9.86 2.46
N MET A 85 9.42 10.77 1.53
CA MET A 85 8.06 11.14 1.15
C MET A 85 7.32 10.01 0.42
N GLU A 86 8.02 9.24 -0.40
CA GLU A 86 7.44 8.06 -1.05
C GLU A 86 6.98 7.00 -0.04
N ASN A 87 7.75 6.77 1.04
CA ASN A 87 7.31 5.84 2.09
C ASN A 87 6.00 6.30 2.74
N LEU A 88 5.84 7.60 3.00
CA LEU A 88 4.59 8.17 3.50
C LEU A 88 3.44 7.98 2.52
N MET A 89 3.70 8.22 1.23
CA MET A 89 2.75 8.03 0.15
C MET A 89 2.24 6.58 0.12
N PHE A 90 3.15 5.60 0.17
CA PHE A 90 2.78 4.18 0.24
C PHE A 90 1.90 3.84 1.44
N ILE A 91 2.27 4.32 2.64
CA ILE A 91 1.48 4.09 3.86
C ILE A 91 0.04 4.61 3.67
N PHE A 92 -0.10 5.84 3.19
CA PHE A 92 -1.42 6.43 2.94
C PHE A 92 -2.21 5.62 1.90
N PHE A 93 -1.57 5.22 0.81
CA PHE A 93 -2.19 4.42 -0.23
C PHE A 93 -2.65 3.04 0.25
N TYR A 94 -1.94 2.39 1.17
CA TYR A 94 -2.40 1.11 1.73
C TYR A 94 -3.63 1.26 2.61
N PHE A 95 -3.77 2.34 3.37
CA PHE A 95 -5.02 2.65 4.08
C PHE A 95 -6.17 2.88 3.09
N PHE A 96 -5.92 3.66 2.04
CA PHE A 96 -6.91 3.93 1.00
C PHE A 96 -7.33 2.66 0.26
N GLN A 97 -6.37 1.81 -0.12
CA GLN A 97 -6.63 0.53 -0.78
C GLN A 97 -7.44 -0.42 0.11
N LEU A 98 -7.15 -0.47 1.42
CA LEU A 98 -7.93 -1.24 2.38
C LEU A 98 -9.39 -0.75 2.41
N TYR A 99 -9.60 0.57 2.47
CA TYR A 99 -10.93 1.15 2.37
C TYR A 99 -11.66 0.74 1.07
N PHE A 100 -10.96 0.76 -0.07
CA PHE A 100 -11.50 0.31 -1.35
C PHE A 100 -11.89 -1.18 -1.31
N CYS A 101 -11.09 -2.03 -0.68
CA CYS A 101 -11.40 -3.46 -0.54
C CYS A 101 -12.70 -3.69 0.23
N PHE A 102 -12.90 -3.01 1.36
CA PHE A 102 -14.17 -3.05 2.08
C PHE A 102 -15.33 -2.51 1.24
N ASN A 103 -15.12 -1.36 0.59
CA ASN A 103 -16.15 -0.71 -0.21
C ASN A 103 -16.63 -1.60 -1.37
N ALA A 104 -15.72 -2.29 -2.04
CA ALA A 104 -16.00 -3.19 -3.15
C ALA A 104 -16.88 -4.38 -2.72
N ILE A 105 -16.60 -4.97 -1.56
CA ILE A 105 -17.40 -6.07 -1.01
C ILE A 105 -18.75 -5.57 -0.50
N PHE A 106 -18.77 -4.43 0.20
CA PHE A 106 -20.02 -3.83 0.67
C PHE A 106 -20.96 -3.51 -0.47
N HIS A 107 -20.48 -3.02 -1.61
CA HIS A 107 -21.37 -2.67 -2.72
C HIS A 107 -21.48 -3.76 -3.79
N ARG A 108 -20.75 -4.87 -3.65
CA ARG A 108 -20.62 -5.91 -4.69
C ARG A 108 -20.23 -5.31 -6.05
N ASN A 109 -19.37 -4.30 -6.01
CA ASN A 109 -19.00 -3.51 -7.18
C ASN A 109 -17.84 -4.19 -7.93
N THR A 110 -18.13 -4.78 -9.09
CA THR A 110 -17.16 -5.47 -9.94
C THR A 110 -16.09 -4.54 -10.53
N ILE A 111 -16.45 -3.29 -10.85
CA ILE A 111 -15.49 -2.29 -11.36
C ILE A 111 -14.43 -2.03 -10.29
N GLN A 112 -14.83 -1.83 -9.04
CA GLN A 112 -13.87 -1.64 -7.94
C GLN A 112 -12.97 -2.86 -7.71
N ILE A 113 -13.47 -4.09 -7.86
CA ILE A 113 -12.66 -5.31 -7.75
C ILE A 113 -11.56 -5.35 -8.82
N ILE A 114 -11.89 -5.00 -10.07
CA ILE A 114 -10.90 -4.92 -11.15
C ILE A 114 -9.89 -3.81 -10.86
N THR A 115 -10.36 -2.62 -10.44
CA THR A 115 -9.48 -1.51 -10.04
C THR A 115 -8.51 -1.92 -8.94
N ILE A 116 -8.96 -2.65 -7.91
CA ILE A 116 -8.11 -3.16 -6.82
C ILE A 116 -7.03 -4.08 -7.36
N ALA A 117 -7.36 -4.97 -8.30
CA ALA A 117 -6.37 -5.86 -8.92
C ALA A 117 -5.33 -5.06 -9.72
N SER A 118 -5.76 -4.07 -10.50
CA SER A 118 -4.87 -3.19 -11.26
C SER A 118 -3.96 -2.34 -10.36
N ILE A 119 -4.48 -1.80 -9.26
CA ILE A 119 -3.68 -1.05 -8.27
C ILE A 119 -2.61 -1.93 -7.63
N ASN A 120 -2.95 -3.18 -7.26
CA ASN A 120 -1.96 -4.11 -6.71
C ASN A 120 -0.83 -4.39 -7.69
N LEU A 121 -1.15 -4.55 -8.99
CA LEU A 121 -0.15 -4.72 -10.04
C LEU A 121 0.70 -3.45 -10.20
N ALA A 122 0.09 -2.27 -10.23
CA ALA A 122 0.82 -0.99 -10.33
C ALA A 122 1.79 -0.79 -9.15
N PHE A 123 1.38 -1.15 -7.93
CA PHE A 123 2.25 -1.06 -6.75
C PHE A 123 3.47 -1.96 -6.83
N ILE A 124 3.40 -3.13 -7.49
CA ILE A 124 4.60 -3.94 -7.73
C ILE A 124 5.63 -3.14 -8.54
N PHE A 125 5.21 -2.49 -9.63
CA PHE A 125 6.12 -1.69 -10.47
C PHE A 125 6.70 -0.49 -9.72
N ILE A 126 5.86 0.26 -9.00
CA ILE A 126 6.31 1.42 -8.22
C ILE A 126 7.25 0.96 -7.08
N GLY A 127 6.95 -0.16 -6.42
CA GLY A 127 7.81 -0.73 -5.39
C GLY A 127 9.18 -1.14 -5.93
N ILE A 128 9.23 -1.74 -7.12
CA ILE A 128 10.51 -2.06 -7.79
C ILE A 128 11.30 -0.80 -8.12
N MET A 129 10.64 0.25 -8.63
CA MET A 129 11.28 1.54 -8.90
C MET A 129 11.91 2.13 -7.64
N GLN A 130 11.18 2.11 -6.52
CA GLN A 130 11.70 2.56 -5.23
C GLN A 130 12.97 1.80 -4.79
N LEU A 131 13.07 0.49 -5.04
CA LEU A 131 14.30 -0.26 -4.71
C LEU A 131 15.50 0.19 -5.55
N PHE A 132 15.30 0.50 -6.82
CA PHE A 132 16.39 1.04 -7.65
C PHE A 132 16.85 2.40 -7.15
N GLU A 133 15.92 3.28 -6.81
CA GLU A 133 16.23 4.60 -6.27
C GLU A 133 17.00 4.51 -4.94
N VAL A 134 16.58 3.62 -4.04
CA VAL A 134 17.33 3.34 -2.80
C VAL A 134 18.77 2.91 -3.10
N GLY A 135 18.96 2.03 -4.09
CA GLY A 135 20.27 1.54 -4.50
C GLY A 135 21.16 2.66 -5.07
N THR A 136 20.61 3.51 -5.94
CA THR A 136 21.34 4.64 -6.52
C THR A 136 21.69 5.68 -5.45
N THR A 137 20.71 6.08 -4.64
CA THR A 137 20.93 7.03 -3.54
C THR A 137 21.97 6.50 -2.55
N SER A 138 21.92 5.21 -2.20
CA SER A 138 22.92 4.57 -1.32
C SER A 138 24.34 4.65 -1.90
N ASN A 139 24.49 4.41 -3.21
CA ASN A 139 25.79 4.53 -3.88
C ASN A 139 26.30 5.97 -3.91
N ASP A 140 25.43 6.92 -4.27
CA ASP A 140 25.79 8.33 -4.37
C ASP A 140 26.15 8.91 -2.99
N PHE A 141 25.44 8.49 -1.94
CA PHE A 141 25.80 8.81 -0.55
C PHE A 141 27.22 8.40 -0.17
N ARG A 142 27.65 7.20 -0.58
CA ARG A 142 29.00 6.70 -0.26
C ARG A 142 30.09 7.53 -0.93
N ILE A 143 29.79 8.16 -2.06
CA ILE A 143 30.73 8.97 -2.84
C ILE A 143 30.72 10.42 -2.34
N SER A 144 29.55 11.03 -2.19
CA SER A 144 29.40 12.45 -1.84
C SER A 144 29.57 12.76 -0.36
N CYS A 145 29.38 11.77 0.53
CA CYS A 145 29.38 11.97 1.98
C CYS A 145 30.44 11.12 2.73
N PRO A 146 31.73 11.16 2.34
CA PRO A 146 32.76 10.37 2.99
C PRO A 146 32.96 10.83 4.45
N GLY A 147 32.81 9.92 5.41
CA GLY A 147 33.03 10.19 6.84
C GLY A 147 31.76 10.49 7.66
N LEU A 148 30.60 10.67 7.03
CA LEU A 148 29.33 10.51 7.76
C LEU A 148 28.98 9.01 7.79
N GLU A 149 29.07 8.39 8.96
CA GLU A 149 28.64 7.00 9.17
C GLU A 149 27.12 6.86 9.02
N PHE A 150 26.66 6.73 7.77
CA PHE A 150 25.32 6.27 7.44
C PHE A 150 25.35 4.77 7.23
N TYR A 151 24.83 4.04 8.22
CA TYR A 151 24.91 2.58 8.29
C TYR A 151 24.29 1.87 7.06
N PRO A 152 24.94 0.81 6.53
CA PRO A 152 24.75 0.34 5.15
C PRO A 152 23.68 -0.75 4.98
N ARG A 153 22.53 -0.67 5.68
CA ARG A 153 21.42 -1.63 5.46
C ARG A 153 20.19 -0.95 4.86
N PHE A 154 20.42 -0.14 3.83
CA PHE A 154 19.37 0.54 3.10
C PHE A 154 18.48 -0.40 2.28
N GLU A 155 18.83 -1.67 2.08
CA GLU A 155 18.14 -2.50 1.07
C GLU A 155 17.35 -3.70 1.64
N LYS A 156 17.63 -4.13 2.89
CA LYS A 156 17.04 -5.39 3.40
C LYS A 156 15.53 -5.30 3.58
N PHE A 157 15.02 -4.16 4.03
CA PHE A 157 13.58 -3.99 4.28
C PHE A 157 12.80 -3.78 2.98
N GLU A 158 13.45 -3.20 1.97
CA GLU A 158 12.93 -2.88 0.63
C GLU A 158 12.76 -4.15 -0.17
N ILE A 159 13.78 -5.02 -0.17
CA ILE A 159 13.69 -6.34 -0.79
C ILE A 159 12.57 -7.15 -0.14
N PHE A 160 12.51 -7.16 1.20
CA PHE A 160 11.45 -7.87 1.91
C PHE A 160 10.06 -7.27 1.61
N PHE A 161 9.96 -5.95 1.52
CA PHE A 161 8.74 -5.25 1.12
C PHE A 161 8.27 -5.65 -0.27
N ILE A 162 9.15 -5.64 -1.29
CA ILE A 162 8.79 -6.01 -2.66
C ILE A 162 8.36 -7.47 -2.75
N VAL A 163 9.08 -8.38 -2.09
CA VAL A 163 8.73 -9.81 -2.08
C VAL A 163 7.38 -10.02 -1.41
N ALA A 164 7.13 -9.40 -0.25
CA ALA A 164 5.84 -9.47 0.43
C ALA A 164 4.72 -8.88 -0.44
N LEU A 165 4.95 -7.71 -1.05
CA LEU A 165 4.02 -7.05 -1.94
C LEU A 165 3.66 -7.92 -3.14
N ALA A 166 4.63 -8.51 -3.83
CA ALA A 166 4.39 -9.37 -4.99
C ALA A 166 3.55 -10.60 -4.63
N ILE A 167 3.89 -11.27 -3.53
CA ILE A 167 3.13 -12.46 -3.05
C ILE A 167 1.68 -12.08 -2.72
N LEU A 168 1.49 -11.01 -1.93
CA LEU A 168 0.17 -10.57 -1.50
C LEU A 168 -0.67 -10.07 -2.69
N ALA A 169 -0.05 -9.35 -3.63
CA ALA A 169 -0.68 -8.88 -4.86
C ALA A 169 -1.14 -10.04 -5.75
N MET A 170 -0.35 -11.11 -5.88
CA MET A 170 -0.77 -12.32 -6.62
C MET A 170 -1.98 -12.99 -5.95
N ILE A 171 -1.98 -13.14 -4.63
CA ILE A 171 -3.11 -13.70 -3.87
C ILE A 171 -4.36 -12.82 -4.05
N MET A 172 -4.21 -11.51 -3.91
CA MET A 172 -5.31 -10.55 -4.11
C MET A 172 -5.82 -10.58 -5.55
N GLY A 173 -4.95 -10.67 -6.56
CA GLY A 173 -5.34 -10.80 -7.96
C GLY A 173 -6.17 -12.06 -8.22
N TYR A 174 -5.76 -13.20 -7.66
CA TYR A 174 -6.52 -14.43 -7.74
C TYR A 174 -7.90 -14.32 -7.08
N LEU A 175 -7.97 -13.75 -5.87
CA LEU A 175 -9.24 -13.55 -5.16
C LEU A 175 -10.15 -12.55 -5.90
N SER A 176 -9.59 -11.46 -6.43
CA SER A 176 -10.31 -10.51 -7.28
C SER A 176 -10.90 -11.18 -8.51
N HIS A 177 -10.17 -12.08 -9.17
CA HIS A 177 -10.71 -12.84 -10.31
C HIS A 177 -11.90 -13.73 -9.91
N LYS A 178 -11.82 -14.41 -8.77
CA LYS A 178 -12.95 -15.22 -8.25
C LYS A 178 -14.16 -14.36 -7.92
N LEU A 179 -13.96 -13.22 -7.26
CA LEU A 179 -15.03 -12.30 -6.91
C LEU A 179 -15.66 -11.62 -8.14
N TYR A 180 -14.85 -11.25 -9.13
CA TYR A 180 -15.34 -10.72 -10.40
C TYR A 180 -16.33 -11.68 -11.06
N ARG A 181 -15.99 -12.97 -11.16
CA ARG A 181 -16.90 -14.00 -11.69
C ARG A 181 -18.13 -14.19 -10.82
N GLN A 182 -17.97 -14.19 -9.49
CA GLN A 182 -19.09 -14.38 -8.56
C GLN A 182 -20.11 -13.23 -8.66
N PHE A 183 -19.66 -11.98 -8.62
CA PHE A 183 -20.53 -10.81 -8.70
C PHE A 183 -21.07 -10.60 -10.12
N GLY A 184 -20.25 -10.83 -11.15
CA GLY A 184 -20.70 -10.76 -12.54
C GLY A 184 -21.81 -11.77 -12.85
N TRP A 185 -21.72 -12.99 -12.33
CA TRP A 185 -22.80 -13.98 -12.50
C TRP A 185 -24.06 -13.60 -11.71
N ALA A 186 -23.92 -13.03 -10.51
CA ALA A 186 -25.09 -12.55 -9.75
C ALA A 186 -25.86 -11.49 -10.54
N ILE A 187 -25.15 -10.51 -11.11
CA ILE A 187 -25.72 -9.45 -11.96
C ILE A 187 -26.38 -10.03 -13.22
N TYR A 188 -25.73 -10.99 -13.90
CA TYR A 188 -26.31 -11.65 -15.07
C TYR A 188 -27.65 -12.35 -14.77
N LYS A 189 -27.75 -13.02 -13.61
CA LYS A 189 -29.00 -13.70 -13.22
C LYS A 189 -30.13 -12.73 -12.90
N GLU A 190 -29.81 -11.59 -12.30
CA GLU A 190 -30.79 -10.55 -11.96
C GLU A 190 -31.42 -9.99 -13.25
N PHE A 191 -30.60 -9.55 -14.20
CA PHE A 191 -31.09 -9.09 -15.51
C PHE A 191 -31.78 -10.19 -16.32
N GLY A 192 -31.28 -11.44 -16.28
CA GLY A 192 -31.90 -12.55 -17.01
C GLY A 192 -33.24 -13.01 -16.43
N SER A 193 -33.50 -12.77 -15.14
CA SER A 193 -34.78 -13.09 -14.50
C SER A 193 -35.85 -12.05 -14.79
N ASP A 194 -35.47 -10.77 -14.83
CA ASP A 194 -36.40 -9.67 -15.14
C ASP A 194 -36.93 -9.76 -16.58
N VAL A 195 -36.09 -10.21 -17.53
CA VAL A 195 -36.53 -10.45 -18.92
C VAL A 195 -37.59 -11.54 -19.02
N LYS A 196 -37.56 -12.55 -18.13
CA LYS A 196 -38.59 -13.61 -18.09
C LYS A 196 -39.91 -13.18 -17.46
N MET A 197 -39.92 -12.13 -16.63
CA MET A 197 -41.16 -11.60 -16.06
C MET A 197 -41.90 -10.65 -17.02
N GLN A 198 -41.27 -10.25 -18.12
CA GLN A 198 -41.85 -9.39 -19.16
C GLN A 198 -42.32 -10.14 -20.42
N SER A 199 -42.23 -11.48 -20.44
CA SER A 199 -42.74 -12.33 -21.53
C SER A 199 -44.04 -13.04 -21.15
#